data_AF-A0A1H6P8U9-F1
#
_entry.id   AF-A0A1H6P8U9-F1
#
_cell.length_a   1.000
_cell.length_b   1.000
_cell.length_c   1.000
_cell.angle_alpha   90.00
_cell.angle_beta   90.00
_cell.angle_gamma   90.00
#
_symmetry.space_group_name_H-M   'P 1'
#
loop_
_entity.id
_entity.type
_entity.pdbx_description
1 polymer ?
#
loop_
_entity_poly.entity_id
_entity_poly.type
_entity_poly.pdbx_seq_one_letter_code
_entity_poly.pdbx_strand_id
1 'polypeptide(L)'
;MANNPVNSLSALLEQSSDNLALIIGNGIHRYVESKRVNSWDQLLVEIAQECSPGLVEVPHGTTLTEFYDVLELLSGSKIGVLQEQFCALLDGWDVLPHHRKIMNWAVRHCTPVLTTNFDQVLSDAVNAQFWRPQNPKFTSYYPWECHFSQTAITDPCASFGVWHINGMVKYKRSIRLGLSHYMGSVQRARTWLHRSGAAPLFGAKDRRIWAGANTWIHVVFNRSLLIFGLALEENEVFSAGF
;
A
#
# COMPACT_ATOMS: atom_id res chain seq x y z
N MET A 1 4.40 5.44 44.38
CA MET A 1 5.22 5.84 43.21
C MET A 1 5.51 4.55 42.45
N ALA A 2 5.11 4.32 41.20
CA ALA A 2 5.11 5.23 40.06
C ALA A 2 3.99 4.88 39.06
N ASN A 3 3.28 5.91 38.61
CA ASN A 3 2.55 5.91 37.34
C ASN A 3 3.51 6.52 36.32
N ASN A 4 3.98 5.75 35.34
CA ASN A 4 4.60 6.34 34.15
C ASN A 4 3.72 5.98 32.95
N PRO A 5 2.85 6.89 32.50
CA PRO A 5 2.14 6.66 31.27
C PRO A 5 3.04 7.17 30.12
N VAL A 6 3.41 6.27 29.21
CA VAL A 6 4.06 6.64 27.94
C VAL A 6 2.99 7.37 27.11
N ASN A 7 2.88 8.69 27.23
CA ASN A 7 1.71 9.43 26.74
C ASN A 7 2.03 10.53 25.72
N SER A 8 2.92 10.27 24.76
CA SER A 8 2.92 11.03 23.50
C SER A 8 3.37 10.18 22.33
N LEU A 9 2.78 10.41 21.14
CA LEU A 9 3.19 9.76 19.90
C LEU A 9 4.68 10.00 19.60
N SER A 10 5.17 11.21 19.91
CA SER A 10 6.59 11.55 19.76
C SER A 10 7.50 10.62 20.58
N ALA A 11 7.15 10.35 21.84
CA ALA A 11 7.93 9.44 22.68
C ALA A 11 7.92 8.01 22.13
N LEU A 12 6.78 7.54 21.61
CA LEU A 12 6.69 6.23 20.98
C LEU A 12 7.55 6.12 19.71
N LEU A 13 7.50 7.16 18.86
CA LEU A 13 8.30 7.24 17.63
C LEU A 13 9.80 7.25 17.94
N GLU A 14 10.23 7.95 18.98
CA GLU A 14 11.64 7.98 19.40
C GLU A 14 12.10 6.65 20.00
N GLN A 15 11.27 6.00 20.81
CA GLN A 15 11.63 4.74 21.47
C GLN A 15 11.61 3.54 20.52
N SER A 16 10.79 3.60 19.47
CA SER A 16 10.52 2.46 18.60
C SER A 16 11.08 2.63 17.18
N SER A 17 11.78 3.74 16.87
CA SER A 17 12.24 4.06 15.52
C SER A 17 12.99 2.91 14.85
N ASP A 18 13.81 2.21 15.64
CA ASP A 18 14.69 1.17 15.14
C ASP A 18 13.97 -0.15 14.84
N ASN A 19 12.71 -0.30 15.29
CA ASN A 19 11.87 -1.48 15.06
C ASN A 19 10.53 -1.17 14.33
N LEU A 20 10.33 0.06 13.87
CA LEU A 20 9.07 0.48 13.26
C LEU A 20 9.05 0.23 11.74
N ALA A 21 7.86 0.03 11.20
CA ALA A 21 7.50 0.27 9.80
C ALA A 21 6.19 1.07 9.77
N LEU A 22 6.05 1.97 8.81
CA LEU A 22 4.84 2.77 8.64
C LEU A 22 3.89 2.08 7.66
N ILE A 23 2.60 2.05 7.97
CA ILE A 23 1.54 1.75 7.01
C ILE A 23 0.71 3.02 6.83
N ILE A 24 0.72 3.54 5.61
CA ILE A 24 0.14 4.84 5.29
C ILE A 24 -0.98 4.68 4.27
N GLY A 25 -2.18 5.13 4.63
CA GLY A 25 -3.35 5.13 3.76
C GLY A 25 -3.71 6.48 3.14
N ASN A 26 -4.80 6.49 2.38
CA ASN A 26 -5.20 7.65 1.57
C ASN A 26 -5.69 8.85 2.39
N GLY A 27 -5.98 8.66 3.68
CA GLY A 27 -6.30 9.74 4.59
C GLY A 27 -5.24 10.84 4.64
N ILE A 28 -3.97 10.56 4.31
CA ILE A 28 -2.94 11.61 4.18
C ILE A 28 -3.26 12.60 3.05
N HIS A 29 -3.90 12.17 1.97
CA HIS A 29 -4.26 13.02 0.84
C HIS A 29 -5.50 13.87 1.14
N ARG A 30 -6.24 13.51 2.19
CA ARG A 30 -7.47 14.18 2.64
C ARG A 30 -7.24 15.15 3.80
N TYR A 31 -6.00 15.22 4.32
CA TYR A 31 -5.68 16.00 5.51
C TYR A 31 -5.83 17.53 5.31
N VAL A 32 -5.51 18.02 4.12
CA VAL A 32 -5.68 19.43 3.77
C VAL A 32 -6.85 19.52 2.81
N GLU A 33 -7.69 20.55 2.98
CA GLU A 33 -8.76 20.90 2.05
C GLU A 33 -8.12 21.37 0.71
N SER A 34 -7.70 20.41 -0.11
CA SER A 34 -7.24 20.67 -1.47
C SER A 34 -8.45 20.92 -2.36
N LYS A 35 -8.30 21.81 -3.35
CA LYS A 35 -9.35 22.12 -4.35
C LYS A 35 -9.84 20.87 -5.12
N ARG A 36 -9.10 19.78 -5.06
CA ARG A 36 -9.40 18.47 -5.63
C ARG A 36 -9.55 17.49 -4.47
N VAL A 37 -10.67 16.79 -4.38
CA VAL A 37 -10.87 15.77 -3.35
C VAL A 37 -10.21 14.48 -3.85
N ASN A 38 -9.08 14.14 -3.24
CA ASN A 38 -8.26 12.99 -3.60
C ASN A 38 -8.70 11.77 -2.80
N SER A 39 -9.85 11.20 -3.15
CA SER A 39 -10.47 10.09 -2.41
C SER A 39 -10.88 8.92 -3.29
N TRP A 40 -10.63 7.68 -2.84
CA TRP A 40 -10.89 6.47 -3.61
C TRP A 40 -12.35 6.32 -4.05
N ASP A 41 -13.30 6.61 -3.15
CA ASP A 41 -14.73 6.58 -3.42
C ASP A 41 -15.11 7.49 -4.58
N GLN A 42 -14.59 8.72 -4.61
CA GLN A 42 -14.87 9.67 -5.68
C GLN A 42 -14.27 9.26 -7.02
N LEU A 43 -13.04 8.73 -7.02
CA LEU A 43 -12.42 8.23 -8.24
C LEU A 43 -13.21 7.04 -8.83
N LEU A 44 -13.70 6.14 -7.97
CA LEU A 44 -14.53 5.02 -8.42
C LEU A 44 -15.90 5.49 -8.93
N VAL A 45 -16.51 6.48 -8.29
CA VAL A 45 -17.75 7.12 -8.77
C VAL A 45 -17.54 7.81 -10.12
N GLU A 46 -16.40 8.47 -10.33
CA GLU A 46 -16.06 9.12 -11.60
C GLU A 46 -15.96 8.09 -12.74
N ILE A 47 -15.28 6.97 -12.51
CA ILE A 47 -15.22 5.86 -13.47
C ILE A 47 -16.62 5.24 -13.68
N ALA A 48 -17.41 5.13 -12.61
CA ALA A 48 -18.74 4.54 -12.67
C ALA A 48 -19.69 5.31 -13.60
N GLN A 49 -19.50 6.63 -13.82
CA GLN A 49 -20.37 7.42 -14.69
C GLN A 49 -20.45 6.88 -16.12
N GLU A 50 -19.40 6.22 -16.62
CA GLU A 50 -19.41 5.65 -17.96
C GLU A 50 -20.36 4.45 -18.09
N CYS A 51 -20.51 3.68 -17.00
CA CYS A 51 -21.27 2.42 -16.99
C CYS A 51 -22.64 2.54 -16.29
N SER A 52 -22.76 3.50 -15.37
CA SER A 52 -23.98 3.79 -14.62
C SER A 52 -24.15 5.32 -14.48
N PRO A 53 -24.61 5.99 -15.55
CA PRO A 53 -24.83 7.43 -15.53
C PRO A 53 -25.82 7.83 -14.43
N GLY A 54 -25.43 8.80 -13.59
CA GLY A 54 -26.28 9.32 -12.50
C GLY A 54 -26.02 8.70 -11.13
N LEU A 55 -25.10 7.74 -11.03
CA LEU A 55 -24.61 7.27 -9.73
C LEU A 55 -23.69 8.32 -9.10
N VAL A 56 -24.14 9.04 -8.07
CA VAL A 56 -23.38 10.16 -7.48
C VAL A 56 -22.51 9.77 -6.29
N GLU A 57 -22.74 8.60 -5.71
CA GLU A 57 -22.02 8.10 -4.53
C GLU A 57 -22.00 6.57 -4.52
N VAL A 58 -21.08 6.00 -3.74
CA VAL A 58 -21.05 4.56 -3.48
C VAL A 58 -22.28 4.19 -2.63
N PRO A 59 -23.09 3.19 -3.03
CA PRO A 59 -24.28 2.82 -2.27
C PRO A 59 -23.96 2.43 -0.82
N HIS A 60 -24.74 2.95 0.12
CA HIS A 60 -24.58 2.67 1.55
C HIS A 60 -24.60 1.15 1.83
N GLY A 61 -23.65 0.66 2.64
CA GLY A 61 -23.53 -0.77 2.96
C GLY A 61 -22.70 -1.57 1.95
N THR A 62 -22.11 -0.90 0.95
CA THR A 62 -21.25 -1.52 -0.07
C THR A 62 -19.79 -1.14 0.19
N THR A 63 -18.91 -2.14 0.28
CA THR A 63 -17.46 -1.87 0.33
C THR A 63 -16.96 -1.34 -1.02
N LEU A 64 -15.91 -0.51 -1.04
CA LEU A 64 -15.29 -0.07 -2.31
C LEU A 64 -14.85 -1.24 -3.21
N THR A 65 -14.47 -2.37 -2.59
CA THR A 65 -14.08 -3.58 -3.32
C THR A 65 -15.23 -4.28 -4.01
N GLU A 66 -16.38 -4.39 -3.35
CA GLU A 66 -17.60 -4.91 -3.97
C GLU A 66 -18.12 -3.96 -5.03
N PHE A 67 -18.06 -2.66 -4.76
CA PHE A 67 -18.44 -1.64 -5.71
C PHE A 67 -17.61 -1.74 -6.99
N TYR A 68 -16.28 -1.82 -6.86
CA TYR A 68 -15.40 -2.03 -8.02
C TYR A 68 -15.72 -3.33 -8.78
N ASP A 69 -15.95 -4.45 -8.07
CA ASP A 69 -16.28 -5.73 -8.73
C ASP A 69 -17.60 -5.61 -9.54
N VAL A 70 -18.59 -4.87 -9.03
CA VAL A 70 -19.82 -4.57 -9.78
C VAL A 70 -19.54 -3.71 -11.01
N LEU A 71 -18.71 -2.67 -10.90
CA LEU A 71 -18.29 -1.86 -12.06
C LEU A 71 -17.58 -2.70 -13.12
N GLU A 72 -16.70 -3.60 -12.69
CA GLU A 72 -16.00 -4.52 -13.59
C GLU A 72 -16.98 -5.42 -14.35
N LEU A 73 -17.99 -5.96 -13.66
CA LEU A 73 -19.06 -6.76 -14.28
C LEU A 73 -19.93 -5.93 -15.25
N LEU A 74 -20.35 -4.73 -14.85
CA LEU A 74 -21.23 -3.86 -15.66
C LEU A 74 -20.54 -3.32 -16.90
N SER A 75 -19.25 -2.99 -16.79
CA SER A 75 -18.48 -2.39 -17.88
C SER A 75 -18.26 -3.34 -19.06
N GLY A 76 -18.47 -4.65 -18.89
CA GLY A 76 -18.13 -5.67 -19.89
C GLY A 76 -16.67 -5.59 -20.34
N SER A 77 -15.83 -4.90 -19.57
CA SER A 77 -14.50 -4.48 -19.96
C SER A 77 -13.58 -5.66 -20.18
N LYS A 78 -12.62 -5.50 -21.09
CA LYS A 78 -11.41 -6.33 -21.02
C LYS A 78 -10.71 -6.06 -19.69
N ILE A 79 -10.27 -7.13 -19.02
CA ILE A 79 -9.46 -7.06 -17.80
C ILE A 79 -8.35 -6.01 -17.98
N GLY A 80 -8.28 -5.01 -17.10
CA GLY A 80 -7.28 -3.96 -17.15
C GLY A 80 -7.79 -2.55 -17.47
N VAL A 81 -8.91 -2.40 -18.18
CA VAL A 81 -9.38 -1.07 -18.65
C VAL A 81 -9.78 -0.15 -17.50
N LEU A 82 -10.57 -0.65 -16.54
CA LEU A 82 -10.96 0.15 -15.36
C LEU A 82 -9.75 0.54 -14.51
N GLN A 83 -8.75 -0.35 -14.36
CA GLN A 83 -7.50 -0.04 -13.68
C GLN A 83 -6.69 1.05 -14.42
N GLU A 84 -6.75 1.07 -15.75
CA GLU A 84 -6.12 2.12 -16.57
C GLU A 84 -6.79 3.48 -16.38
N GLN A 85 -8.12 3.53 -16.39
CA GLN A 85 -8.89 4.75 -16.13
C GLN A 85 -8.63 5.27 -14.72
N PHE A 86 -8.70 4.39 -13.73
CA PHE A 86 -8.36 4.71 -12.34
C PHE A 86 -6.95 5.30 -12.20
N CYS A 87 -5.96 4.68 -12.84
CA CYS A 87 -4.59 5.19 -12.85
C CYS A 87 -4.49 6.58 -13.50
N ALA A 88 -5.31 6.90 -14.49
CA ALA A 88 -5.31 8.21 -15.13
C ALA A 88 -5.84 9.30 -14.20
N LEU A 89 -6.81 8.99 -13.33
CA LEU A 89 -7.36 9.96 -12.37
C LEU A 89 -6.37 10.31 -11.23
N LEU A 90 -5.37 9.47 -11.01
CA LEU A 90 -4.28 9.72 -10.06
C LEU A 90 -3.24 10.73 -10.59
N ASP A 91 -3.31 11.09 -11.87
CA ASP A 91 -2.35 12.01 -12.46
C ASP A 91 -2.52 13.44 -11.91
N GLY A 92 -1.38 14.09 -11.70
CA GLY A 92 -1.32 15.45 -11.15
C GLY A 92 -1.60 15.57 -9.64
N TRP A 93 -1.38 14.51 -8.87
CA TRP A 93 -1.41 14.61 -7.40
C TRP A 93 -0.11 15.23 -6.86
N ASP A 94 -0.25 16.31 -6.09
CA ASP A 94 0.90 17.10 -5.63
C ASP A 94 1.46 16.65 -4.27
N VAL A 95 2.77 16.83 -4.12
CA VAL A 95 3.45 16.71 -2.83
C VAL A 95 3.13 17.89 -1.93
N LEU A 96 2.48 17.62 -0.81
CA LEU A 96 2.13 18.60 0.22
C LEU A 96 3.16 18.61 1.38
N PRO A 97 3.20 19.69 2.18
CA PRO A 97 4.18 19.83 3.26
C PRO A 97 4.19 18.69 4.29
N HIS A 98 3.03 18.13 4.64
CA HIS A 98 2.94 17.02 5.59
C HIS A 98 3.47 15.71 4.99
N HIS A 99 3.30 15.47 3.69
CA HIS A 99 3.94 14.33 3.01
C HIS A 99 5.46 14.40 3.18
N ARG A 100 6.07 15.57 2.92
CA ARG A 100 7.51 15.77 3.12
C ARG A 100 7.92 15.58 4.58
N LYS A 101 7.15 16.09 5.54
CA LYS A 101 7.44 15.94 6.97
C LYS A 101 7.47 14.48 7.40
N ILE A 102 6.46 13.70 7.00
CA ILE A 102 6.36 12.27 7.29
C ILE A 102 7.52 11.50 6.64
N MET A 103 7.75 11.73 5.35
CA MET A 103 8.75 10.97 4.60
C MET A 103 10.18 11.33 4.99
N ASN A 104 10.48 12.59 5.32
CA ASN A 104 11.78 12.98 5.86
C ASN A 104 12.05 12.37 7.24
N TRP A 105 11.01 12.19 8.07
CA TRP A 105 11.13 11.44 9.32
C TRP A 105 11.49 9.98 9.02
N ALA A 106 10.78 9.32 8.11
CA ALA A 106 11.05 7.93 7.75
C ALA A 106 12.47 7.74 7.18
N VAL A 107 12.95 8.64 6.31
CA VAL A 107 14.32 8.62 5.78
C VAL A 107 15.35 8.74 6.91
N ARG A 108 15.17 9.71 7.82
CA ARG A 108 16.10 9.95 8.94
C ARG A 108 16.27 8.73 9.84
N HIS A 109 15.20 7.97 10.03
CA HIS A 109 15.16 6.81 10.91
C HIS A 109 15.30 5.48 10.16
N CYS A 110 15.68 5.50 8.87
CA CYS A 110 15.76 4.30 8.02
C CYS A 110 14.50 3.42 8.08
N THR A 111 13.32 4.04 8.24
CA THR A 111 12.07 3.34 8.50
C THR A 111 11.41 2.89 7.20
N PRO A 112 11.07 1.61 7.05
CA PRO A 112 10.30 1.12 5.90
C PRO A 112 8.89 1.73 5.87
N VAL A 113 8.43 2.12 4.68
CA VAL A 113 7.09 2.68 4.46
C VAL A 113 6.31 1.78 3.52
N LEU A 114 5.17 1.30 3.99
CA LEU A 114 4.19 0.55 3.22
C LEU A 114 2.99 1.46 2.97
N THR A 115 2.54 1.59 1.74
CA THR A 115 1.39 2.43 1.41
C THR A 115 0.31 1.64 0.69
N THR A 116 -0.94 1.88 1.07
CA THR A 116 -2.12 1.40 0.33
C THR A 116 -2.47 2.31 -0.85
N ASN A 117 -1.79 3.46 -0.98
CA ASN A 117 -1.98 4.39 -2.07
C ASN A 117 -1.28 3.90 -3.34
N PHE A 118 -1.88 4.21 -4.48
CA PHE A 118 -1.40 3.75 -5.79
C PHE A 118 -0.53 4.79 -6.52
N ASP A 119 -0.61 6.06 -6.14
CA ASP A 119 0.17 7.19 -6.69
C ASP A 119 1.65 7.14 -6.24
N GLN A 120 2.45 8.16 -6.58
CA GLN A 120 3.87 8.25 -6.23
C GLN A 120 4.22 9.39 -5.27
N VAL A 121 3.23 10.08 -4.70
CA VAL A 121 3.42 11.31 -3.91
C VAL A 121 4.37 11.11 -2.73
N LEU A 122 4.29 9.97 -2.03
CA LEU A 122 5.19 9.67 -0.92
C LEU A 122 6.64 9.47 -1.37
N SER A 123 6.85 8.84 -2.52
CA SER A 123 8.16 8.63 -3.12
C SER A 123 8.75 9.94 -3.64
N ASP A 124 7.92 10.77 -4.29
CA ASP A 124 8.29 12.08 -4.82
C ASP A 124 8.63 13.07 -3.68
N ALA A 125 7.99 12.93 -2.51
CA ALA A 125 8.26 13.77 -1.36
C ALA A 125 9.72 13.75 -0.88
N VAL A 126 10.44 12.67 -1.19
CA VAL A 126 11.86 12.46 -0.84
C VAL A 126 12.76 12.21 -2.06
N ASN A 127 12.26 12.46 -3.28
CA ASN A 127 12.97 12.20 -4.53
C ASN A 127 13.50 10.76 -4.64
N ALA A 128 12.71 9.79 -4.17
CA ALA A 128 13.08 8.39 -4.23
C ALA A 128 12.99 7.86 -5.66
N GLN A 129 13.94 7.00 -6.04
CA GLN A 129 13.96 6.39 -7.37
C GLN A 129 13.31 5.02 -7.33
N PHE A 130 12.75 4.61 -8.46
CA PHE A 130 12.14 3.29 -8.58
C PHE A 130 13.20 2.19 -8.71
N TRP A 131 13.10 1.17 -7.85
CA TRP A 131 13.93 -0.02 -7.86
C TRP A 131 13.11 -1.25 -8.24
N ARG A 132 13.62 -1.99 -9.22
CA ARG A 132 13.09 -3.28 -9.64
C ARG A 132 14.13 -4.37 -9.34
N PRO A 133 13.71 -5.51 -8.75
CA PRO A 133 14.63 -6.61 -8.51
C PRO A 133 15.14 -7.21 -9.83
N GLN A 134 16.37 -7.72 -9.82
CA GLN A 134 16.87 -8.63 -10.86
C GLN A 134 16.39 -10.08 -10.59
N ASN A 135 15.08 -10.25 -10.46
CA ASN A 135 14.45 -11.55 -10.24
C ASN A 135 13.86 -12.07 -11.56
N PRO A 136 14.31 -13.23 -12.10
CA PRO A 136 13.77 -13.79 -13.34
C PRO A 136 12.29 -14.21 -13.22
N LYS A 137 11.78 -14.41 -11.98
CA LYS A 137 10.37 -14.72 -11.69
C LYS A 137 9.52 -13.48 -11.42
N PHE A 138 10.08 -12.28 -11.61
CA PHE A 138 9.37 -11.03 -11.46
C PHE A 138 8.11 -10.98 -12.34
N THR A 139 7.03 -10.44 -11.79
CA THR A 139 5.81 -10.14 -12.55
C THR A 139 5.29 -8.77 -12.16
N SER A 140 4.91 -7.96 -13.15
CA SER A 140 4.24 -6.68 -12.92
C SER A 140 2.83 -6.83 -12.34
N TYR A 141 2.28 -8.05 -12.29
CA TYR A 141 1.02 -8.33 -11.59
C TYR A 141 1.24 -8.39 -10.07
N TYR A 142 2.40 -8.82 -9.59
CA TYR A 142 2.73 -8.87 -8.16
C TYR A 142 4.12 -8.25 -7.92
N PRO A 143 4.27 -6.93 -8.08
CA PRO A 143 5.56 -6.24 -7.98
C PRO A 143 5.99 -6.05 -6.51
N TRP A 144 5.83 -7.08 -5.68
CA TRP A 144 5.99 -6.98 -4.21
C TRP A 144 7.42 -6.72 -3.73
N GLU A 145 8.41 -6.96 -4.58
CA GLU A 145 9.82 -6.64 -4.36
C GLU A 145 10.17 -5.21 -4.84
N CYS A 146 9.34 -4.61 -5.70
CA CYS A 146 9.57 -3.26 -6.18
C CYS A 146 9.31 -2.24 -5.09
N HIS A 147 10.15 -1.21 -5.07
CA HIS A 147 10.10 -0.15 -4.08
C HIS A 147 10.67 1.14 -4.64
N PHE A 148 10.47 2.23 -3.92
CA PHE A 148 11.15 3.49 -4.16
C PHE A 148 12.11 3.79 -3.02
N SER A 149 13.35 4.13 -3.34
CA SER A 149 14.36 4.52 -2.35
C SER A 149 15.45 5.38 -3.00
N GLN A 150 16.20 6.10 -2.17
CA GLN A 150 17.34 6.90 -2.62
C GLN A 150 18.57 6.04 -2.91
N THR A 151 18.66 4.87 -2.27
CA THR A 151 19.77 3.92 -2.39
C THR A 151 19.24 2.51 -2.58
N ALA A 152 20.06 1.61 -3.14
CA ALA A 152 19.72 0.20 -3.24
C ALA A 152 19.46 -0.41 -1.85
N ILE A 153 18.43 -1.26 -1.74
CA ILE A 153 18.06 -1.94 -0.51
C ILE A 153 18.51 -3.41 -0.57
N THR A 154 19.22 -3.86 0.45
CA THR A 154 19.59 -5.28 0.65
C THR A 154 18.73 -5.95 1.71
N ASP A 155 18.24 -5.18 2.69
CA ASP A 155 17.35 -5.64 3.75
C ASP A 155 16.16 -4.67 3.88
N PRO A 156 14.94 -5.09 3.47
CA PRO A 156 13.72 -4.28 3.58
C PRO A 156 13.37 -3.85 5.00
N CYS A 157 13.84 -4.56 6.03
CA CYS A 157 13.54 -4.25 7.44
C CYS A 157 14.51 -3.25 8.06
N ALA A 158 15.68 -3.04 7.44
CA ALA A 158 16.75 -2.19 7.98
C ALA A 158 17.03 -0.94 7.13
N SER A 159 16.25 -0.72 6.06
CA SER A 159 16.45 0.37 5.11
C SER A 159 15.17 1.15 4.88
N PHE A 160 15.31 2.46 4.67
CA PHE A 160 14.21 3.25 4.14
C PHE A 160 13.86 2.81 2.72
N GLY A 161 12.58 2.56 2.48
CA GLY A 161 12.00 2.34 1.17
C GLY A 161 10.49 2.53 1.21
N VAL A 162 9.88 2.79 0.05
CA VAL A 162 8.44 2.92 -0.12
C VAL A 162 7.92 1.76 -0.96
N TRP A 163 7.09 0.91 -0.38
CA TRP A 163 6.45 -0.22 -1.05
C TRP A 163 4.95 0.02 -1.16
N HIS A 164 4.38 -0.27 -2.33
CA HIS A 164 2.94 -0.13 -2.59
C HIS A 164 2.25 -1.48 -2.47
N ILE A 165 1.55 -1.71 -1.35
CA ILE A 165 1.01 -3.03 -1.01
C ILE A 165 -0.25 -3.37 -1.82
N ASN A 166 -1.02 -2.36 -2.23
CA ASN A 166 -2.20 -2.51 -3.09
C ASN A 166 -1.85 -2.39 -4.59
N GLY A 167 -0.57 -2.25 -4.94
CA GLY A 167 -0.12 -2.00 -6.31
C GLY A 167 0.20 -0.53 -6.57
N MET A 168 0.84 -0.26 -7.70
CA MET A 168 1.36 1.06 -8.04
C MET A 168 0.97 1.46 -9.46
N VAL A 169 0.73 2.75 -9.69
CA VAL A 169 0.35 3.34 -10.99
C VAL A 169 1.34 2.96 -12.10
N LYS A 170 2.63 2.79 -11.76
CA LYS A 170 3.68 2.34 -12.67
C LYS A 170 3.41 0.96 -13.28
N TYR A 171 2.71 0.09 -12.55
CA TYR A 171 2.28 -1.23 -12.99
C TYR A 171 0.77 -1.37 -12.84
N LYS A 172 0.01 -0.84 -13.79
CA LYS A 172 -1.46 -0.81 -13.76
C LYS A 172 -2.13 -2.16 -13.47
N ARG A 173 -1.55 -3.27 -13.94
CA ARG A 173 -2.03 -4.65 -13.66
C ARG A 173 -1.84 -5.12 -12.21
N SER A 174 -1.04 -4.39 -11.42
CA SER A 174 -0.83 -4.65 -9.99
C SER A 174 -1.93 -4.05 -9.11
N ILE A 175 -2.72 -3.11 -9.62
CA ILE A 175 -3.72 -2.36 -8.88
C ILE A 175 -4.80 -3.30 -8.33
N ARG A 176 -5.05 -3.22 -7.02
CA ARG A 176 -6.01 -4.03 -6.26
C ARG A 176 -7.17 -3.16 -5.80
N LEU A 177 -8.24 -3.17 -6.60
CA LEU A 177 -9.46 -2.41 -6.32
C LEU A 177 -10.67 -3.30 -5.99
N GLY A 178 -10.62 -4.59 -6.31
CA GLY A 178 -11.75 -5.52 -6.20
C GLY A 178 -11.45 -6.72 -5.29
N LEU A 179 -12.47 -7.41 -4.78
CA LEU A 179 -12.26 -8.54 -3.86
C LEU A 179 -11.50 -9.68 -4.54
N SER A 180 -11.84 -9.98 -5.79
CA SER A 180 -11.16 -11.02 -6.59
C SER A 180 -9.66 -10.73 -6.73
N HIS A 181 -9.27 -9.46 -6.80
CA HIS A 181 -7.89 -9.03 -6.84
C HIS A 181 -7.14 -9.31 -5.53
N TYR A 182 -7.77 -9.01 -4.38
CA TYR A 182 -7.20 -9.32 -3.06
C TYR A 182 -7.12 -10.83 -2.82
N MET A 183 -8.15 -11.59 -3.20
CA MET A 183 -8.13 -13.06 -3.11
C MET A 183 -6.96 -13.67 -3.89
N GLY A 184 -6.66 -13.19 -5.09
CA GLY A 184 -5.49 -13.61 -5.86
C GLY A 184 -4.16 -13.33 -5.12
N SER A 185 -4.07 -12.18 -4.46
CA SER A 185 -2.91 -11.79 -3.66
C SER A 185 -2.74 -12.71 -2.43
N VAL A 186 -3.83 -13.01 -1.72
CA VAL A 186 -3.84 -13.96 -0.59
C VAL A 186 -3.43 -15.35 -1.05
N GLN A 187 -3.99 -15.84 -2.16
CA GLN A 187 -3.65 -17.15 -2.71
C GLN A 187 -2.16 -17.24 -3.03
N ARG A 188 -1.58 -16.20 -3.64
CA ARG A 188 -0.14 -16.15 -3.90
C ARG A 188 0.68 -16.13 -2.62
N ALA A 189 0.36 -15.25 -1.67
CA ALA A 189 1.10 -15.15 -0.40
C ALA A 189 1.06 -16.48 0.37
N ARG A 190 -0.10 -17.15 0.40
CA ARG A 190 -0.28 -18.47 1.01
C ARG A 190 0.71 -19.51 0.46
N THR A 191 1.01 -19.47 -0.84
CA THR A 191 2.01 -20.40 -1.42
C THR A 191 3.42 -20.18 -0.90
N TRP A 192 3.77 -18.97 -0.47
CA TRP A 192 5.07 -18.66 0.13
C TRP A 192 5.11 -18.98 1.63
N LEU A 193 3.99 -18.76 2.32
CA LEU A 193 3.88 -19.00 3.76
C LEU A 193 3.77 -20.48 4.11
N HIS A 194 3.09 -21.29 3.28
CA HIS A 194 2.73 -22.67 3.62
C HIS A 194 3.34 -23.78 2.75
N ARG A 195 4.11 -23.48 1.68
CA ARG A 195 4.72 -24.59 0.90
C ARG A 195 5.78 -25.32 1.72
N SER A 196 5.46 -26.56 2.05
CA SER A 196 6.36 -27.59 2.57
C SER A 196 7.45 -27.89 1.52
N GLY A 197 8.71 -27.53 1.78
CA GLY A 197 9.83 -27.98 0.93
C GLY A 197 11.10 -27.14 0.97
N ALA A 198 11.00 -25.84 1.27
CA ALA A 198 12.18 -24.99 1.53
C ALA A 198 11.76 -23.85 2.46
N ALA A 199 12.07 -23.98 3.74
CA ALA A 199 12.02 -22.94 4.77
C ALA A 199 10.76 -22.03 4.72
N PRO A 200 9.58 -22.51 5.16
CA PRO A 200 8.43 -21.64 5.38
C PRO A 200 8.80 -20.53 6.37
N LEU A 201 8.16 -19.36 6.28
CA LEU A 201 8.44 -18.19 7.15
C LEU A 201 8.47 -18.57 8.66
N PHE A 202 7.59 -19.49 9.06
CA PHE A 202 7.46 -19.96 10.45
C PHE A 202 8.29 -21.22 10.79
N GLY A 203 9.06 -21.76 9.84
CA GLY A 203 9.93 -22.93 10.03
C GLY A 203 11.41 -22.69 9.67
N ALA A 204 11.75 -21.53 9.12
CA ALA A 204 13.12 -21.15 8.81
C ALA A 204 13.88 -20.77 10.10
N LYS A 205 15.07 -21.36 10.33
CA LYS A 205 15.95 -20.96 11.44
C LYS A 205 16.49 -19.53 11.25
N ASP A 206 16.59 -19.06 10.01
CA ASP A 206 16.90 -17.67 9.65
C ASP A 206 15.68 -17.05 8.99
N ARG A 207 15.14 -15.99 9.59
CA ARG A 207 13.95 -15.27 9.12
C ARG A 207 14.13 -14.62 7.75
N ARG A 208 15.37 -14.53 7.24
CA ARG A 208 15.71 -13.98 5.92
C ARG A 208 15.74 -15.02 4.80
N ILE A 209 15.62 -16.30 5.10
CA ILE A 209 15.69 -17.37 4.10
C ILE A 209 14.29 -17.88 3.78
N TRP A 210 13.54 -17.11 2.99
CA TRP A 210 12.23 -17.51 2.45
C TRP A 210 11.88 -16.70 1.20
N ALA A 211 10.88 -17.16 0.44
CA ALA A 211 10.56 -16.61 -0.89
C ALA A 211 10.17 -15.12 -0.91
N GLY A 212 9.66 -14.59 0.20
CA GLY A 212 9.24 -13.20 0.32
C GLY A 212 10.22 -12.29 1.07
N ALA A 213 11.45 -12.75 1.39
CA ALA A 213 12.39 -12.00 2.24
C ALA A 213 12.73 -10.59 1.72
N ASN A 214 12.71 -10.40 0.39
CA ASN A 214 13.00 -9.11 -0.24
C ASN A 214 11.73 -8.30 -0.58
N THR A 215 10.60 -8.60 0.07
CA THR A 215 9.30 -7.96 -0.21
C THR A 215 8.78 -7.20 1.01
N TRP A 216 7.78 -6.35 0.78
CA TRP A 216 7.03 -5.72 1.87
C TRP A 216 6.38 -6.73 2.83
N ILE A 217 6.08 -7.95 2.38
CA ILE A 217 5.52 -8.98 3.26
C ILE A 217 6.52 -9.33 4.37
N HIS A 218 7.83 -9.29 4.07
CA HIS A 218 8.86 -9.49 5.09
C HIS A 218 8.82 -8.41 6.17
N VAL A 219 8.63 -7.15 5.76
CA VAL A 219 8.48 -5.99 6.67
C VAL A 219 7.30 -6.21 7.60
N VAL A 220 6.13 -6.58 7.06
CA VAL A 220 4.90 -6.83 7.84
C VAL A 220 5.12 -7.85 8.97
N PHE A 221 5.82 -8.95 8.68
CA PHE A 221 6.04 -10.01 9.68
C PHE A 221 7.20 -9.76 10.64
N ASN A 222 8.06 -8.76 10.39
CA ASN A 222 9.31 -8.57 11.14
C ASN A 222 9.48 -7.18 11.76
N ARG A 223 8.50 -6.29 11.63
CA ARG A 223 8.54 -4.92 12.17
C ARG A 223 7.27 -4.62 12.96
N SER A 224 7.39 -3.75 13.96
CA SER A 224 6.23 -3.15 14.62
C SER A 224 5.57 -2.17 13.65
N LEU A 225 4.25 -2.27 13.48
CA LEU A 225 3.51 -1.48 12.50
C LEU A 225 2.89 -0.26 13.15
N LEU A 226 3.18 0.93 12.62
CA LEU A 226 2.43 2.15 12.91
C LEU A 226 1.52 2.47 11.74
N ILE A 227 0.22 2.36 11.95
CA ILE A 227 -0.80 2.47 10.92
C ILE A 227 -1.54 3.80 11.05
N PHE A 228 -1.62 4.58 9.97
CA PHE A 228 -2.39 5.82 9.94
C PHE A 228 -2.80 6.21 8.52
N GLY A 229 -3.77 7.12 8.41
CA GLY A 229 -4.37 7.49 7.13
C GLY A 229 -5.25 6.40 6.54
N LEU A 230 -5.57 5.35 7.30
CA LEU A 230 -6.60 4.37 6.98
C LEU A 230 -7.88 4.71 7.75
N ALA A 231 -9.03 4.59 7.10
CA ALA A 231 -10.36 4.72 7.68
C ALA A 231 -10.95 3.33 7.98
N LEU A 232 -11.64 3.18 9.11
CA LEU A 232 -12.30 1.92 9.51
C LEU A 232 -13.67 1.69 8.86
N GLU A 233 -14.03 2.46 7.84
CA GLU A 233 -15.27 2.23 7.11
C GLU A 233 -15.19 0.90 6.33
N GLU A 234 -16.35 0.37 5.93
CA GLU A 234 -16.52 -0.80 5.04
C GLU A 234 -15.52 -0.82 3.85
N ASN A 235 -15.10 0.39 3.47
CA ASN A 235 -14.17 0.77 2.43
C ASN A 235 -12.71 0.26 2.57
N GLU A 236 -12.22 -0.11 3.77
CA GLU A 236 -10.80 -0.49 3.96
C GLU A 236 -10.56 -1.76 4.81
N VAL A 237 -11.61 -2.53 5.11
CA VAL A 237 -11.55 -3.74 5.98
C VAL A 237 -10.52 -4.76 5.50
N PHE A 238 -10.26 -4.88 4.20
CA PHE A 238 -9.28 -5.82 3.65
C PHE A 238 -7.82 -5.34 3.74
N SER A 239 -7.58 -4.03 3.88
CA SER A 239 -6.22 -3.49 4.05
C SER A 239 -5.74 -3.59 5.52
N ALA A 240 -6.68 -3.60 6.47
CA ALA A 240 -6.41 -3.72 7.91
C ALA A 240 -6.51 -5.17 8.45
N GLY A 241 -6.91 -6.13 7.62
CA GLY A 241 -7.14 -7.53 8.01
C GLY A 241 -5.89 -8.44 8.00
N PHE A 242 -4.67 -7.87 8.12
CA PHE A 242 -3.42 -8.62 8.23
C PHE A 242 -2.86 -8.58 9.65
#